data_AF-A0A844EL16-F1
#
_entry.id   AF-A0A844EL16-F1
#
_cell.length_a   1.000
_cell.length_b   1.000
_cell.length_c   1.000
_cell.angle_alpha   90.00
_cell.angle_beta   90.00
_cell.angle_gamma   90.00
#
_symmetry.space_group_name_H-M   'P 1'
#
loop_
_entity.id
_entity.type
_entity.pdbx_description
1 polymer ?
#
loop_
_entity_poly.entity_id
_entity_poly.type
_entity_poly.pdbx_seq_one_letter_code
_entity_poly.pdbx_strand_id
1 'polypeptide(L)'
;MKLTQHTFDPWEVSVQIDGLPFTDFGTGDKVAIAWNNDNVTDSVDNNGNGKSAINHDHSGTFTFSVDPNAANYAHLIDLANNLTGVPVSVTSSFAHFHTDSARITRPTDTGTPVKLLAKSMR
;
A
#
# COMPACT_ATOMS: atom_id res chain seq x y z
N MET A 1 -14.47 0.40 10.93
CA MET A 1 -13.35 0.57 9.99
C MET A 1 -12.83 1.99 10.01
N LYS A 2 -11.93 2.27 10.96
CA LYS A 2 -11.15 3.51 10.96
C LYS A 2 -9.89 3.27 10.13
N LEU A 3 -9.86 3.81 8.92
CA LEU A 3 -8.68 3.80 8.07
C LEU A 3 -7.64 4.76 8.68
N THR A 4 -6.43 4.28 8.92
CA THR A 4 -5.30 5.17 9.25
C THR A 4 -4.55 5.44 7.97
N GLN A 5 -4.38 6.72 7.60
CA GLN A 5 -3.67 7.12 6.40
C GLN A 5 -2.50 8.04 6.77
N HIS A 6 -1.32 7.68 6.28
CA HIS A 6 -0.13 8.53 6.30
C HIS A 6 0.21 8.94 4.88
N THR A 7 0.57 10.22 4.71
CA THR A 7 1.05 10.75 3.44
C THR A 7 2.44 11.31 3.66
N PHE A 8 3.36 10.92 2.80
CA PHE A 8 4.77 11.28 2.87
C PHE A 8 5.19 12.04 1.62
N ASP A 9 6.16 12.93 1.80
CA ASP A 9 6.94 13.46 0.69
C ASP A 9 7.84 12.34 0.14
N PRO A 10 7.75 11.99 -1.17
CA PRO A 10 8.59 10.95 -1.78
C PRO A 10 10.10 11.21 -1.62
N TRP A 11 10.52 12.47 -1.44
CA TRP A 11 11.94 12.81 -1.26
C TRP A 11 12.45 12.55 0.17
N GLU A 12 11.55 12.32 1.12
CA GLU A 12 11.87 12.03 2.52
C GLU A 12 11.73 10.54 2.88
N VAL A 13 11.33 9.71 1.92
CA VAL A 13 11.11 8.27 2.13
C VAL A 13 11.84 7.43 1.10
N SER A 14 12.33 6.27 1.54
CA SER A 14 12.88 5.24 0.66
C SER A 14 11.78 4.24 0.33
N VAL A 15 11.45 4.11 -0.96
CA VAL A 15 10.47 3.14 -1.46
C VAL A 15 11.19 2.02 -2.19
N GLN A 16 10.85 0.77 -1.84
CA GLN A 16 11.32 -0.42 -2.53
C GLN A 16 10.13 -1.29 -2.94
N ILE A 17 10.14 -1.73 -4.19
CA ILE A 17 9.12 -2.62 -4.75
C ILE A 17 9.86 -3.76 -5.41
N ASP A 18 9.55 -5.00 -5.02
CA ASP A 18 10.21 -6.19 -5.55
C ASP A 18 11.75 -6.17 -5.34
N GLY A 19 12.19 -5.54 -4.23
CA GLY A 19 13.61 -5.34 -3.91
C GLY A 19 14.32 -4.24 -4.73
N LEU A 20 13.64 -3.62 -5.70
CA LEU A 20 14.18 -2.52 -6.49
C LEU A 20 13.86 -1.16 -5.85
N PRO A 21 14.85 -0.26 -5.68
CA PRO A 21 14.61 1.08 -5.16
C PRO A 21 13.88 1.94 -6.20
N PHE A 22 12.88 2.69 -5.75
CA PHE A 22 12.18 3.71 -6.52
C PHE A 22 12.64 5.09 -6.07
N THR A 23 13.27 5.84 -6.97
CA THR A 23 13.86 7.16 -6.71
C THR A 23 13.33 8.26 -7.63
N ASP A 24 12.73 7.88 -8.76
CA ASP A 24 12.33 8.81 -9.83
C ASP A 24 10.87 9.27 -9.63
N PHE A 25 10.62 9.96 -8.52
CA PHE A 25 9.34 10.60 -8.26
C PHE A 25 9.28 11.98 -8.94
N GLY A 26 8.15 12.30 -9.55
CA GLY A 26 7.90 13.59 -10.18
C GLY A 26 7.67 14.70 -9.15
N THR A 27 7.78 15.96 -9.60
CA THR A 27 7.48 17.12 -8.74
C THR A 27 6.00 17.16 -8.38
N GLY A 28 5.69 17.15 -7.07
CA GLY A 28 4.32 17.14 -6.56
C GLY A 28 3.74 15.75 -6.27
N ASP A 29 4.52 14.69 -6.53
CA ASP A 29 4.14 13.32 -6.20
C ASP A 29 4.06 13.10 -4.70
N LYS A 30 3.26 12.11 -4.30
CA LYS A 30 3.05 11.74 -2.91
C LYS A 30 3.05 10.24 -2.75
N VAL A 31 3.59 9.78 -1.62
CA VAL A 31 3.44 8.39 -1.18
C VAL A 31 2.38 8.37 -0.09
N ALA A 32 1.24 7.77 -0.40
CA ALA A 32 0.15 7.60 0.57
C ALA A 32 0.03 6.13 0.97
N ILE A 33 -0.03 5.88 2.27
CA ILE A 33 -0.17 4.54 2.83
C ILE A 33 -1.42 4.57 3.70
N ALA A 34 -2.37 3.70 3.39
CA ALA A 34 -3.59 3.56 4.16
C ALA A 34 -3.77 2.10 4.59
N TRP A 35 -4.05 1.86 5.86
CA TRP A 35 -4.31 0.50 6.34
C TRP A 35 -5.52 0.44 7.27
N ASN A 36 -6.14 -0.74 7.31
CA ASN A 36 -7.16 -1.05 8.28
C ASN A 36 -6.50 -1.39 9.62
N ASN A 37 -6.95 -0.74 10.70
CA ASN A 37 -6.48 -0.98 12.05
C ASN A 37 -7.61 -1.49 12.98
N ASP A 38 -8.70 -2.04 12.42
CA ASP A 38 -9.77 -2.66 13.20
C ASP A 38 -9.27 -3.96 13.84
N ASN A 39 -8.89 -3.87 15.11
CA ASN A 39 -8.39 -5.01 15.88
C ASN A 39 -9.54 -5.89 16.45
N VAL A 40 -10.77 -5.37 16.55
CA VAL A 40 -11.90 -6.06 17.20
C VAL A 40 -13.23 -5.67 16.55
N THR A 41 -14.02 -6.66 16.12
CA THR A 41 -15.43 -6.51 15.76
C THR A 41 -16.28 -7.13 16.86
N ASP A 42 -16.93 -6.30 17.67
CA ASP A 42 -17.89 -6.78 18.68
C ASP A 42 -19.28 -6.95 18.05
N SER A 43 -19.89 -8.10 18.31
CA SER A 43 -21.26 -8.41 17.88
C SER A 43 -22.03 -9.04 19.04
N VAL A 44 -23.33 -8.77 19.13
CA VAL A 44 -24.21 -9.33 20.16
C VAL A 44 -25.13 -10.33 19.49
N ASP A 45 -25.15 -11.57 19.99
CA ASP A 45 -26.10 -12.56 19.47
C ASP A 45 -27.53 -12.27 19.97
N ASN A 46 -28.50 -12.94 19.35
CA ASN A 46 -29.92 -12.75 19.66
C ASN A 46 -30.31 -13.19 21.09
N ASN A 47 -29.37 -13.74 21.87
CA ASN A 47 -29.54 -14.11 23.28
C ASN A 47 -28.85 -13.14 24.25
N GLY A 48 -28.25 -12.06 23.75
CA GLY A 48 -27.58 -11.04 24.57
C GLY A 48 -26.15 -11.41 24.98
N ASN A 49 -25.56 -12.45 24.40
CA ASN A 49 -24.16 -12.80 24.66
C ASN A 49 -23.23 -12.01 23.73
N GLY A 50 -22.24 -11.34 24.31
CA GLY A 50 -21.19 -10.67 23.56
C GLY A 50 -20.28 -11.68 22.86
N LYS A 51 -20.17 -11.59 21.55
CA LYS A 51 -19.18 -12.28 20.73
C LYS A 51 -18.18 -11.25 20.22
N SER A 52 -16.91 -11.41 20.61
CA SER A 52 -15.83 -10.58 20.10
C SER A 52 -15.08 -11.37 19.04
N ALA A 53 -15.10 -10.88 17.80
CA ALA A 53 -14.30 -11.44 16.72
C ALA A 53 -13.04 -10.57 16.57
N ILE A 54 -11.87 -11.15 16.85
CA ILE A 54 -10.59 -10.50 16.56
C ILE A 54 -10.45 -10.52 15.03
N ASN A 55 -10.63 -9.36 14.42
CA ASN A 55 -10.53 -9.22 12.98
C ASN A 55 -9.04 -8.95 12.66
N HIS A 56 -8.35 -9.93 12.10
CA HIS A 56 -6.92 -9.82 11.77
C HIS A 56 -6.72 -9.26 10.35
N ASP A 57 -7.59 -8.35 9.93
CA ASP A 57 -7.56 -7.74 8.61
C ASP A 57 -6.53 -6.60 8.59
N HIS A 58 -5.26 -6.97 8.42
CA HIS A 58 -4.14 -6.05 8.21
C HIS A 58 -3.98 -5.67 6.73
N SER A 59 -5.07 -5.64 5.96
CA SER A 59 -5.01 -5.18 4.58
C SER A 59 -4.80 -3.67 4.52
N GLY A 60 -4.16 -3.22 3.45
CA GLY A 60 -3.98 -1.80 3.20
C GLY A 60 -3.60 -1.52 1.76
N THR A 61 -3.52 -0.24 1.45
CA THR A 61 -3.22 0.28 0.12
C THR A 61 -2.05 1.23 0.19
N PHE A 62 -1.02 0.95 -0.62
CA PHE A 62 0.01 1.93 -0.96
C PHE A 62 -0.42 2.63 -2.25
N THR A 63 -0.43 3.95 -2.28
CA THR A 63 -0.70 4.74 -3.49
C THR A 63 0.51 5.60 -3.75
N PHE A 64 1.02 5.52 -4.97
CA PHE A 64 2.13 6.34 -5.42
C PHE A 64 1.85 6.90 -6.81
N SER A 65 2.15 8.17 -6.99
CA SER A 65 2.33 8.73 -8.33
C SER A 65 3.73 8.39 -8.79
N VAL A 66 3.86 7.79 -9.98
CA VAL A 66 5.15 7.48 -10.60
C VAL A 66 5.12 8.05 -12.01
N ASP A 67 6.22 8.70 -12.40
CA ASP A 67 6.39 9.22 -13.74
C ASP A 67 6.41 8.05 -14.76
N PRO A 68 5.61 8.08 -15.84
CA PRO A 68 5.67 7.06 -16.89
C PRO A 68 7.04 6.93 -17.57
N ASN A 69 7.91 7.94 -17.44
CA ASN A 69 9.28 7.92 -17.94
C ASN A 69 10.29 7.39 -16.92
N ALA A 70 9.89 7.07 -15.69
CA ALA A 70 10.77 6.49 -14.69
C ALA A 70 11.34 5.15 -15.18
N ALA A 71 12.61 4.88 -14.88
CA ALA A 71 13.31 3.69 -15.37
C ALA A 71 12.59 2.37 -14.98
N ASN A 72 11.95 2.36 -13.81
CA ASN A 72 11.27 1.20 -13.27
C ASN A 72 9.77 1.15 -13.60
N TYR A 73 9.23 2.12 -14.36
CA TYR A 73 7.79 2.14 -14.71
C TYR A 73 7.39 0.92 -15.56
N ALA A 74 8.23 0.53 -16.52
CA ALA A 74 7.98 -0.67 -17.34
C ALA A 74 7.90 -1.95 -16.47
N HIS A 75 8.74 -2.06 -15.43
CA HIS A 75 8.70 -3.16 -14.46
C HIS A 75 7.38 -3.20 -13.69
N LEU A 76 6.89 -2.05 -13.21
CA LEU A 76 5.59 -1.98 -12.52
C LEU A 76 4.43 -2.39 -13.42
N ILE A 77 4.47 -2.01 -14.70
CA ILE A 77 3.45 -2.39 -15.66
C ILE A 77 3.47 -3.90 -15.93
N ASP A 78 4.65 -4.51 -16.04
CA ASP A 78 4.77 -5.97 -16.20
C ASP A 78 4.21 -6.71 -14.98
N LEU A 79 4.62 -6.31 -13.78
CA LEU A 79 4.10 -6.86 -12.52
C LEU A 79 2.58 -6.69 -12.38
N ALA A 80 2.04 -5.54 -12.82
CA ALA A 80 0.60 -5.27 -12.84
C ALA A 80 -0.14 -6.20 -13.82
N ASN A 81 0.41 -6.42 -15.02
CA ASN A 81 -0.17 -7.31 -16.02
C ASN A 81 -0.14 -8.77 -15.57
N ASN A 82 0.93 -9.18 -14.87
CA ASN A 82 1.10 -10.53 -14.36
C ASN A 82 0.37 -10.80 -13.03
N LEU A 83 -0.32 -9.80 -12.46
CA LEU A 83 -1.03 -9.88 -11.17
C LEU A 83 -0.15 -10.46 -10.04
N THR A 84 1.16 -10.23 -10.14
CA THR A 84 2.16 -10.85 -9.27
C THR A 84 2.14 -10.15 -7.91
N GLY A 85 2.17 -10.95 -6.84
CA GLY A 85 2.35 -10.43 -5.49
C GLY A 85 3.81 -10.12 -5.28
N VAL A 86 4.13 -8.85 -5.00
CA VAL A 86 5.50 -8.39 -4.78
C VAL A 86 5.67 -7.80 -3.39
N PRO A 87 6.85 -7.95 -2.77
CA PRO A 87 7.13 -7.27 -1.52
C PRO A 87 7.24 -5.77 -1.76
N VAL A 88 6.73 -4.99 -0.81
CA VAL A 88 6.81 -3.52 -0.83
C VAL A 88 7.27 -3.04 0.54
N SER A 89 8.26 -2.16 0.53
CA SER A 89 8.74 -1.50 1.74
C SER A 89 8.82 0.00 1.54
N VAL A 90 8.32 0.75 2.51
CA VAL A 90 8.47 2.21 2.60
C VAL A 90 9.09 2.53 3.94
N THR A 91 10.25 3.18 3.90
CA THR A 91 11.00 3.57 5.10
C THR A 91 11.11 5.08 5.17
N SER A 92 10.68 5.67 6.29
CA SER A 92 10.93 7.07 6.65
C SER A 92 11.81 7.14 7.90
N SER A 93 12.20 8.34 8.30
CA SER A 93 12.98 8.56 9.54
C SER A 93 12.25 8.18 10.83
N PHE A 94 10.93 8.01 10.80
CA PHE A 94 10.10 7.74 11.99
C PHE A 94 9.18 6.53 11.86
N ALA A 95 9.05 5.94 10.67
CA ALA A 95 8.19 4.79 10.44
C ALA A 95 8.75 3.86 9.36
N HIS A 96 8.43 2.58 9.49
CA HIS A 96 8.70 1.55 8.49
C HIS A 96 7.39 0.83 8.19
N PHE A 97 7.05 0.75 6.91
CA PHE A 97 5.88 0.03 6.42
C PHE A 97 6.36 -1.07 5.50
N HIS A 98 5.94 -2.30 5.78
CA HIS A 98 6.36 -3.45 5.00
C HIS A 98 5.20 -4.39 4.71
N THR A 99 5.21 -4.96 3.52
CA THR A 99 4.35 -6.10 3.17
C THR A 99 5.13 -7.09 2.31
N ASP A 100 4.93 -8.38 2.57
CA ASP A 100 5.52 -9.44 1.76
C ASP A 100 4.76 -9.68 0.45
N SER A 101 3.53 -9.15 0.33
CA SER A 101 2.69 -9.36 -0.85
C SER A 101 1.70 -8.21 -1.07
N ALA A 102 2.03 -7.34 -2.03
CA ALA A 102 1.12 -6.38 -2.63
C ALA A 102 0.92 -6.67 -4.12
N ARG A 103 -0.27 -6.35 -4.62
CA ARG A 103 -0.59 -6.41 -6.05
C ARG A 103 -0.74 -5.02 -6.62
N ILE A 104 -0.11 -4.79 -7.76
CA ILE A 104 -0.20 -3.54 -8.48
C ILE A 104 -1.52 -3.52 -9.28
N THR A 105 -2.30 -2.47 -9.07
CA THR A 105 -3.46 -2.15 -9.90
C THR A 105 -3.01 -1.15 -10.95
N ARG A 106 -3.16 -1.55 -12.21
CA ARG A 106 -2.76 -0.73 -13.35
C ARG A 106 -3.56 0.59 -13.37
N PRO A 107 -2.92 1.75 -13.57
CA PRO A 107 -3.63 3.00 -13.82
C PRO A 107 -4.40 2.90 -15.15
N THR A 108 -5.62 3.43 -15.19
CA THR A 108 -6.48 3.41 -16.40
C THR A 108 -6.00 4.37 -17.48
N ASP A 109 -5.20 5.39 -17.10
CA ASP A 109 -4.80 6.50 -17.97
C ASP A 109 -3.36 6.97 -17.67
N THR A 110 -2.68 7.50 -18.69
CA THR A 110 -1.36 8.13 -18.57
C THR A 110 -1.46 9.37 -17.67
N GLY A 111 -0.95 9.27 -16.44
CA GLY A 111 -1.03 10.32 -15.42
C GLY A 111 -1.86 9.96 -14.19
N THR A 112 -2.52 8.80 -14.17
CA THR A 112 -3.16 8.29 -12.96
C THR A 112 -2.11 7.63 -12.05
N PRO A 113 -2.13 7.89 -10.72
CA PRO A 113 -1.21 7.25 -9.79
C PRO A 113 -1.37 5.73 -9.80
N VAL A 114 -0.25 5.03 -9.70
CA VAL A 114 -0.22 3.59 -9.55
C VAL A 114 -0.63 3.24 -8.11
N LYS A 115 -1.52 2.26 -7.98
CA LYS A 115 -2.07 1.84 -6.68
C LYS A 115 -1.70 0.40 -6.39
N LEU A 116 -1.15 0.14 -5.21
CA LEU A 116 -0.76 -1.18 -4.74
C LEU A 116 -1.66 -1.59 -3.58
N LEU A 117 -2.30 -2.74 -3.77
CA LEU A 117 -3.17 -3.36 -2.78
C LEU A 117 -2.35 -4.39 -2.00
N ALA A 118 -2.06 -4.12 -0.74
CA ALA A 118 -1.33 -5.00 0.15
C ALA A 118 -2.30 -5.90 0.93
N LYS A 119 -1.98 -7.21 1.00
CA LYS A 119 -2.82 -8.19 1.68
C LYS A 119 -2.51 -8.31 3.18
N SER A 120 -1.34 -7.84 3.62
CA SER A 120 -0.95 -7.78 5.04
C SER A 120 0.18 -6.78 5.21
N MET A 121 -0.06 -5.66 5.90
CA MET A 121 0.96 -4.66 6.24
C MET A 121 1.43 -4.84 7.69
N ARG A 122 2.71 -4.56 7.93
CA ARG A 122 3.33 -4.44 9.25
C ARG A 122 4.03 -3.09 9.37
#